data_AF-A0A2S8IY22-F1
#
_entry.id   AF-A0A2S8IY22-F1
#
_cell.length_a   1.000
_cell.length_b   1.000
_cell.length_c   1.000
_cell.angle_alpha   90.00
_cell.angle_beta   90.00
_cell.angle_gamma   90.00
#
_symmetry.space_group_name_H-M   'P 1'
#
loop_
_entity.id
_entity.type
_entity.pdbx_description
1 polymer ?
#
loop_
_entity_poly.entity_id
_entity_poly.type
_entity_poly.pdbx_seq_one_letter_code
_entity_poly.pdbx_strand_id
1 'polypeptide(L)' 'MIEAGEVLNLARRAVQLYAETHPRPSHVTIQQAAEMMGLSRHTVSKMVGTGTLRLNKCGRIPIGQVDAALHGS' A
#
# COMPACT_ATOMS: atom_id res chain seq x y z
N MET A 1 3.81 19.36 31.49
CA MET A 1 4.85 19.03 30.51
C MET A 1 4.63 17.56 30.19
N ILE A 2 4.27 17.22 28.97
CA ILE A 2 4.03 15.80 28.60
C ILE A 2 5.41 15.14 28.55
N GLU A 3 5.59 14.07 29.31
CA GLU A 3 6.86 13.35 29.32
C GLU A 3 7.09 12.67 27.95
N ALA A 4 8.34 12.60 27.48
CA ALA A 4 8.64 12.04 26.16
C ALA A 4 8.11 10.60 25.97
N GLY A 5 8.03 9.83 27.05
CA GLY A 5 7.44 8.49 27.06
C GLY A 5 5.93 8.48 26.81
N GLU A 6 5.19 9.46 27.33
CA GLU A 6 3.75 9.60 27.07
C GLU A 6 3.47 9.97 25.62
N VAL A 7 4.28 10.85 25.03
CA VAL A 7 4.17 11.22 23.61
C VAL A 7 4.40 10.00 22.71
N LEU A 8 5.41 9.18 23.01
CA LEU A 8 5.71 7.98 22.23
C LEU A 8 4.57 6.94 22.32
N ASN A 9 4.01 6.75 23.52
CA ASN A 9 2.87 5.85 23.72
C ASN A 9 1.62 6.33 22.98
N LEU A 10 1.35 7.63 23.00
CA LEU A 10 0.24 8.24 22.27
C LEU A 10 0.41 8.06 20.75
N ALA A 11 1.60 8.35 20.21
CA ALA A 11 1.90 8.18 18.79
C ALA A 11 1.72 6.72 18.36
N ARG A 12 2.26 5.76 19.14
CA ARG A 12 2.10 4.33 18.86
C ARG A 12 0.63 3.91 18.88
N ARG A 13 -0.14 4.37 19.86
CA ARG A 13 -1.57 4.03 19.97
C ARG A 13 -2.38 4.62 18.83
N ALA A 14 -2.09 5.84 18.39
CA ALA A 14 -2.74 6.46 17.25
C ALA A 14 -2.49 5.68 15.95
N VAL A 15 -1.25 5.28 15.68
CA VAL A 15 -0.89 4.45 14.51
C VAL A 15 -1.59 3.09 14.58
N GLN A 16 -1.64 2.46 15.75
CA GLN A 16 -2.32 1.19 15.93
C GLN A 16 -3.82 1.30 15.63
N LEU A 17 -4.51 2.29 16.23
CA LEU A 17 -5.93 2.53 15.98
C LEU A 17 -6.20 2.83 14.50
N TYR A 18 -5.30 3.57 13.83
CA TYR A 18 -5.41 3.82 12.40
C TYR A 18 -5.31 2.53 11.58
N ALA A 19 -4.34 1.66 11.89
CA ALA A 19 -4.19 0.37 11.20
C ALA A 19 -5.36 -0.60 11.47
N GLU A 20 -5.91 -0.61 12.68
CA GLU A 20 -7.07 -1.43 13.05
C GLU A 20 -8.37 -0.94 12.38
N THR A 21 -8.53 0.37 12.22
CA THR A 21 -9.70 0.99 11.57
C THR A 21 -9.63 1.00 10.05
N HIS A 22 -8.42 1.00 9.49
CA HIS A 22 -8.17 0.99 8.05
C HIS A 22 -7.36 -0.25 7.67
N PRO A 23 -8.01 -1.43 7.60
CA PRO A 23 -7.34 -2.66 7.20
C PRO A 23 -6.70 -2.48 5.83
N ARG A 24 -5.52 -3.08 5.66
CA ARG A 24 -4.73 -2.98 4.43
C ARG A 24 -5.64 -3.28 3.22
N PRO A 25 -5.74 -2.38 2.22
CA PRO A 25 -6.72 -2.53 1.15
C PRO A 25 -6.44 -3.80 0.34
N SER A 26 -7.46 -4.64 0.14
CA SER A 26 -7.31 -5.88 -0.63
C SER A 26 -6.95 -5.62 -2.10
N HIS A 27 -7.35 -4.47 -2.63
CA HIS A 27 -7.08 -4.03 -3.99
C HIS A 27 -6.78 -2.53 -4.01
N VAL A 28 -5.79 -2.16 -4.79
CA VAL A 28 -5.29 -0.79 -4.92
C VAL A 28 -5.43 -0.28 -6.36
N THR A 29 -5.50 1.04 -6.50
CA THR A 29 -5.44 1.68 -7.82
C THR A 29 -4.00 1.66 -8.38
N ILE A 30 -3.83 1.95 -9.67
CA ILE A 30 -2.50 2.12 -10.28
C ILE A 30 -1.68 3.19 -9.56
N GLN A 31 -2.32 4.30 -9.15
CA GLN A 31 -1.66 5.39 -8.43
C GLN A 31 -1.15 4.92 -7.06
N GLN A 32 -2.01 4.25 -6.28
CA GLN A 32 -1.64 3.71 -4.97
C GLN A 32 -0.56 2.64 -5.08
N ALA A 33 -0.65 1.74 -6.06
CA ALA A 33 0.41 0.76 -6.32
C ALA A 33 1.74 1.44 -6.67
N ALA A 34 1.71 2.50 -7.47
CA ALA A 34 2.91 3.28 -7.81
C ALA A 34 3.55 3.92 -6.56
N GLU A 35 2.74 4.51 -5.69
CA GLU A 35 3.20 5.07 -4.41
C GLU A 35 3.81 3.98 -3.52
N MET A 36 3.14 2.83 -3.38
CA MET A 36 3.64 1.71 -2.58
C MET A 36 4.94 1.11 -3.11
N MET A 37 5.13 1.11 -4.43
CA MET A 37 6.31 0.55 -5.08
C MET A 37 7.45 1.56 -5.27
N GLY A 38 7.24 2.84 -4.96
CA GLY A 38 8.22 3.90 -5.24
C GLY A 38 8.46 4.13 -6.74
N LEU A 39 7.46 3.86 -7.58
CA LEU A 39 7.53 3.97 -9.04
C LEU A 39 6.63 5.09 -9.57
N SER A 40 6.86 5.51 -10.82
CA SER A 40 5.92 6.42 -11.50
C SER A 40 4.61 5.70 -11.85
N ARG A 41 3.49 6.43 -11.82
CA ARG A 41 2.18 5.94 -12.28
C ARG A 41 2.25 5.36 -13.70
N HIS A 42 3.04 5.98 -14.58
CA HIS A 42 3.22 5.53 -15.96
C HIS A 42 3.96 4.19 -16.03
N THR A 43 4.97 3.97 -15.19
CA THR A 43 5.67 2.68 -15.08
C THR A 43 4.69 1.58 -14.67
N VAL A 44 3.89 1.80 -13.63
CA VAL A 44 2.90 0.80 -13.18
C VAL A 44 1.82 0.57 -14.23
N SER A 45 1.37 1.62 -14.94
CA SER A 45 0.44 1.48 -16.06
C SER A 45 1.03 0.62 -17.18
N LYS A 46 2.33 0.75 -17.49
CA LYS A 46 3.02 -0.12 -18.44
C LYS A 46 3.08 -1.56 -17.94
N MET A 47 3.39 -1.79 -16.65
CA MET A 47 3.40 -3.13 -16.06
C MET A 47 2.04 -3.82 -16.16
N VAL A 48 0.94 -3.07 -16.05
CA VAL A 48 -0.41 -3.59 -16.29
C VAL A 48 -0.61 -3.92 -17.78
N GLY A 49 -0.20 -3.01 -18.68
CA GLY A 49 -0.31 -3.21 -20.13
C GLY A 49 0.53 -4.37 -20.68
N THR A 50 1.71 -4.63 -20.08
CA THR A 50 2.58 -5.76 -20.43
C THR A 50 2.18 -7.06 -19.74
N GLY A 51 1.18 -7.04 -18.85
CA GLY A 51 0.68 -8.21 -18.14
C GLY A 51 1.52 -8.64 -16.93
N THR A 52 2.54 -7.86 -16.55
CA THR A 52 3.33 -8.05 -15.32
C THR A 52 2.45 -7.90 -14.08
N LEU A 53 1.53 -6.94 -14.11
CA LEU A 53 0.47 -6.78 -13.11
C LEU A 53 -0.88 -7.00 -13.79
N ARG A 54 -1.84 -7.59 -13.07
CA ARG A 54 -3.19 -7.86 -13.58
C ARG A 54 -4.24 -7.11 -12.76
N LEU A 55 -5.14 -6.45 -13.46
CA LEU A 55 -6.33 -5.84 -12.85
C LEU A 55 -7.38 -6.91 -12.55
N ASN A 56 -8.13 -6.70 -11.47
CA ASN A 56 -9.34 -7.44 -11.20
C ASN A 56 -10.50 -6.97 -12.10
N LYS A 57 -11.67 -7.60 -11.96
CA LYS A 57 -12.89 -7.25 -12.72
C LYS A 57 -13.36 -5.81 -12.54
N CYS A 58 -12.89 -5.11 -11.49
CA CYS A 58 -13.23 -3.73 -11.20
C CYS A 58 -12.11 -2.74 -11.58
N GLY A 59 -11.07 -3.19 -12.32
CA GLY A 59 -9.98 -2.31 -12.76
C GLY A 59 -8.97 -1.95 -11.68
N ARG A 60 -8.85 -2.76 -10.61
CA ARG A 60 -7.89 -2.54 -9.50
C ARG A 60 -6.85 -3.65 -9.41
N ILE A 61 -5.65 -3.31 -8.95
CA ILE A 61 -4.55 -4.25 -8.76
C ILE A 61 -4.74 -4.95 -7.39
N PRO A 62 -4.84 -6.28 -7.32
CA PRO A 62 -4.80 -7.01 -6.05
C PRO A 62 -3.50 -6.73 -5.29
N ILE A 63 -3.60 -6.41 -4.00
CA ILE A 63 -2.42 -5.99 -3.22
C ILE A 63 -1.35 -7.09 -3.12
N GLY A 64 -1.74 -8.36 -3.14
CA GLY A 64 -0.78 -9.48 -3.14
C GLY A 64 0.14 -9.50 -4.37
N GLN A 65 -0.29 -8.94 -5.51
CA GLN A 65 0.61 -8.78 -6.67
C GLN A 65 1.64 -7.67 -6.44
N VAL A 66 1.28 -6.61 -5.72
CA VAL A 66 2.22 -5.56 -5.32
C VAL A 66 3.25 -6.12 -4.34
N ASP A 67 2.80 -6.92 -3.36
CA ASP A 67 3.68 -7.57 -2.40
C ASP A 67 4.68 -8.52 -3.06
N ALA A 68 4.20 -9.36 -3.99
CA ALA A 68 5.06 -10.28 -4.75
C ALA A 68 6.09 -9.54 -5.60
N ALA A 69 5.72 -8.40 -6.20
CA ALA A 69 6.63 -7.58 -6.99
C ALA A 69 7.73 -6.91 -6.14
N LEU A 70 7.44 -6.61 -4.86
CA LEU A 70 8.39 -5.95 -3.95
C LEU A 70 9.36 -6.93 -3.28
N HIS A 71 8.91 -8.12 -2.91
CA HIS A 71 9.72 -9.05 -2.12
C HIS A 71 10.38 -10.16 -2.95
N GLY A 72 10.05 -10.28 -4.25
CA GLY A 72 10.38 -11.47 -5.02
C GLY A 72 9.53 -12.66 -4.58
N SER A 73 9.35 -13.63 -5.48
CA SER A 73 8.52 -14.82 -5.23
C SER A 73 9.16 -15.78 -4.22
#